data_AF-A0AAE2D7D2-F1
#
_entry.id   AF-A0AAE2D7D2-F1
#
_cell.length_a   1.000
_cell.length_b   1.000
_cell.length_c   1.000
_cell.angle_alpha   90.00
_cell.angle_beta   90.00
_cell.angle_gamma   90.00
#
_symmetry.space_group_name_H-M   'P 1'
#
loop_
_entity.id
_entity.type
_entity.pdbx_description
1 polymer ?
#
loop_
_entity_poly.entity_id
_entity_poly.type
_entity_poly.pdbx_seq_one_letter_code
_entity_poly.pdbx_strand_id
1 'polypeptide(L)'
;MFLYVSINSTKVESTPRNSSSSPKEKSIVNFAKMDSNIQKILNVLTDLSGNIVQVMGLLKTSVKESGTNQFQTGFTNLQFPLLTEDEVELLEASIVQESRRDSFMSFVTRLMYEDCKTSMKYILGYILQPELAMKFTLFGTAYKRSILTYKFYRSIRNALTKFLSSTMTEKSLVRIYGAATQGFFHDMKDKLNKRYVRHLESKNKSTLASASVVVEGSDY
;
A
#
# COMPACT_ATOMS: atom_id res chain seq x y z
N MET A 1 -11.32 37.52 -3.94
CA MET A 1 -11.19 38.55 -2.89
C MET A 1 -10.34 37.99 -1.77
N PHE A 2 -9.02 38.18 -1.84
CA PHE A 2 -8.10 37.98 -0.73
C PHE A 2 -7.09 39.13 -0.78
N LEU A 3 -7.01 39.87 0.33
CA LEU A 3 -6.33 41.14 0.48
C LEU A 3 -4.81 40.95 0.50
N TYR A 4 -4.13 41.67 -0.39
CA TYR A 4 -2.70 41.95 -0.32
C TYR A 4 -2.48 42.99 0.79
N VAL A 5 -1.70 42.66 1.83
CA VAL A 5 -1.22 43.66 2.78
C VAL A 5 0.15 44.12 2.31
N SER A 6 0.17 45.33 1.76
CA SER A 6 1.34 46.10 1.38
C SER A 6 1.91 46.80 2.62
N ILE A 7 3.22 46.71 2.85
CA ILE A 7 3.93 47.64 3.74
C ILE A 7 5.07 48.25 2.93
N ASN A 8 4.93 49.53 2.63
CA ASN A 8 5.92 50.37 1.97
C ASN A 8 6.72 51.18 3.01
N SER A 9 7.99 51.40 2.65
CA SER A 9 8.83 52.57 2.98
C SER A 9 9.27 52.76 4.44
N THR A 10 10.49 53.21 4.76
CA THR A 10 11.18 54.38 4.20
C THR A 10 12.69 54.28 4.28
N LYS A 11 13.36 54.81 3.24
CA LYS A 11 14.77 55.18 3.20
C LYS A 11 14.95 56.50 3.96
N VAL A 12 15.85 56.55 4.96
CA VAL A 12 16.35 57.79 5.56
C VAL A 12 17.87 57.70 5.58
N GLU A 13 18.51 58.68 4.95
CA GLU A 13 19.94 58.85 4.84
C GLU A 13 20.32 60.17 5.53
N SER A 14 21.20 60.11 6.54
CA SER A 14 22.03 61.25 6.97
C SER A 14 23.20 60.79 7.85
N THR A 15 24.39 61.13 7.35
CA THR A 15 25.80 61.21 7.79
C THR A 15 26.18 61.24 9.30
N PRO A 16 27.48 61.01 9.65
CA PRO A 16 27.94 60.36 10.88
C PRO A 16 28.44 61.31 11.99
N ARG A 17 28.41 60.85 13.26
CA ARG A 17 29.30 61.36 14.33
C ARG A 17 29.45 60.39 15.52
N ASN A 18 30.70 59.94 15.68
CA ASN A 18 31.48 59.52 16.85
C ASN A 18 30.82 59.09 18.18
N SER A 19 31.35 57.96 18.65
CA SER A 19 31.72 57.61 20.04
C SER A 19 30.61 57.46 21.08
N SER A 20 30.28 56.22 21.41
CA SER A 20 30.50 55.62 22.74
C SER A 20 29.80 54.26 22.78
N SER A 21 30.59 53.18 22.84
CA SER A 21 30.08 51.82 22.88
C SER A 21 29.34 51.56 24.20
N SER A 22 28.04 51.84 24.21
CA SER A 22 27.12 51.47 25.28
C SER A 22 26.66 50.01 25.11
N PRO A 23 26.24 49.31 26.19
CA PRO A 23 25.80 47.91 26.13
C PRO A 23 24.59 47.62 25.22
N LYS A 24 23.90 48.67 24.72
CA LYS A 24 22.66 48.55 23.92
C LYS A 24 22.89 48.22 22.45
N GLU A 25 24.06 48.52 21.86
CA GLU A 25 24.33 48.19 20.45
C GLU A 25 24.66 46.70 20.23
N LYS A 26 25.33 46.07 21.20
CA LYS A 26 25.65 44.62 21.13
C LYS A 26 24.40 43.75 21.20
N SER A 27 23.34 44.19 21.89
CA SER A 27 22.09 43.43 21.96
C SER A 27 21.34 43.48 20.63
N ILE A 28 21.26 44.65 19.98
CA ILE A 28 20.56 44.82 18.69
C ILE A 28 21.20 43.99 17.57
N VAL A 29 22.54 43.95 17.51
CA VAL A 29 23.28 43.12 16.55
C VAL A 29 23.04 41.62 16.78
N ASN A 30 22.88 41.21 18.04
CA ASN A 30 22.57 39.83 18.38
C ASN A 30 21.13 39.44 17.99
N PHE A 31 20.15 40.34 18.14
CA PHE A 31 18.77 40.10 17.70
C PHE A 31 18.65 39.97 16.17
N ALA A 32 19.28 40.88 15.40
CA ALA A 32 19.27 40.80 13.93
C ALA A 32 19.96 39.53 13.40
N LYS A 33 21.04 39.08 14.06
CA LYS A 33 21.73 37.83 13.74
C LYS A 33 20.88 36.60 14.09
N MET A 34 20.12 36.67 15.17
CA MET A 34 19.18 35.63 15.59
C MET A 34 18.01 35.50 14.60
N ASP A 35 17.44 36.61 14.15
CA ASP A 35 16.38 36.63 13.13
C ASP A 35 16.87 36.04 11.79
N SER A 36 18.09 36.38 11.36
CA SER A 36 18.69 35.81 10.15
C SER A 36 18.86 34.29 10.26
N ASN A 37 19.25 33.78 11.43
CA ASN A 37 19.39 32.34 11.64
C ASN A 37 18.04 31.63 11.68
N ILE A 38 17.02 32.24 12.30
CA ILE A 38 15.65 31.70 12.31
C ILE A 38 15.10 31.61 10.89
N GLN A 39 15.29 32.64 10.05
CA GLN A 39 14.85 32.61 8.66
C GLN A 39 15.56 31.52 7.83
N LYS A 40 16.87 31.31 8.05
CA LYS A 40 17.60 30.20 7.40
C LYS A 40 17.04 28.84 7.81
N ILE A 41 16.72 28.66 9.09
CA ILE A 41 16.13 27.41 9.59
C ILE A 41 14.73 27.20 8.98
N LEU A 42 13.90 28.25 8.89
CA LEU A 42 12.58 28.18 8.28
C LEU A 42 12.63 27.81 6.80
N ASN A 43 13.60 28.34 6.05
CA ASN A 43 13.80 27.97 4.65
C ASN A 43 14.21 26.50 4.50
N VAL A 44 15.17 26.03 5.31
CA VAL A 44 15.59 24.62 5.29
C VAL A 44 14.43 23.68 5.66
N LEU A 45 13.59 24.05 6.62
CA LEU A 45 12.39 23.28 6.98
C LEU A 45 11.35 23.25 5.85
N THR A 46 11.19 24.35 5.13
CA THR A 46 10.27 24.44 3.99
C THR A 46 10.77 23.58 2.81
N ASP A 47 12.06 23.65 2.50
CA ASP A 47 12.68 22.83 1.46
C ASP A 47 12.61 21.33 1.82
N LEU A 48 12.87 20.98 3.08
CA LEU A 48 12.75 19.61 3.57
C LEU A 48 11.31 19.10 3.46
N SER A 49 10.33 19.92 3.83
CA SER A 49 8.90 19.61 3.69
C SER A 49 8.52 19.36 2.23
N GLY A 50 8.98 20.22 1.32
CA GLY A 50 8.79 20.04 -0.13
C GLY A 50 9.39 18.72 -0.64
N ASN A 51 10.62 18.40 -0.21
CA ASN A 51 11.29 17.16 -0.56
C ASN A 51 10.57 15.93 -0.02
N ILE A 52 10.04 15.97 1.22
CA ILE A 52 9.25 14.88 1.80
C ILE A 52 7.95 14.68 1.00
N VAL A 53 7.28 15.75 0.58
CA VAL A 53 6.07 15.66 -0.26
C VAL A 53 6.39 15.05 -1.62
N GLN A 54 7.51 15.42 -2.24
CA GLN A 54 7.96 14.81 -3.50
C GLN A 54 8.32 13.34 -3.32
N VAL A 55 9.08 12.96 -2.30
CA VAL A 55 9.41 11.57 -1.99
C VAL A 55 8.14 10.78 -1.68
N MET A 56 7.17 11.33 -0.95
CA MET A 56 5.87 10.70 -0.76
C MET A 56 5.09 10.55 -2.08
N GLY A 57 5.19 11.52 -2.99
CA GLY A 57 4.61 11.45 -4.32
C GLY A 57 5.22 10.29 -5.12
N LEU A 58 6.55 10.19 -5.14
CA LEU A 58 7.31 9.12 -5.79
C LEU A 58 7.05 7.75 -5.15
N LEU A 59 6.93 7.68 -3.82
CA LEU A 59 6.55 6.46 -3.12
C LEU A 59 5.10 6.07 -3.42
N LYS A 60 4.17 7.04 -3.54
CA LYS A 60 2.78 6.75 -3.94
C LYS A 60 2.70 6.26 -5.39
N THR A 61 3.51 6.79 -6.31
CA THR A 61 3.56 6.30 -7.69
C THR A 61 4.24 4.93 -7.76
N SER A 62 5.34 4.71 -7.03
CA SER A 62 6.00 3.41 -6.94
C SER A 62 5.12 2.34 -6.26
N VAL A 63 4.32 2.71 -5.26
CA VAL A 63 3.30 1.83 -4.64
C VAL A 63 2.12 1.59 -5.59
N LYS A 64 1.79 2.53 -6.47
CA LYS A 64 0.83 2.30 -7.57
C LYS A 64 1.41 1.37 -8.64
N GLU A 65 2.67 1.55 -9.00
CA GLU A 65 3.40 0.71 -9.97
C GLU A 65 3.68 -0.69 -9.43
N SER A 66 3.86 -0.86 -8.12
CA SER A 66 3.93 -2.17 -7.46
C SER A 66 2.56 -2.74 -7.05
N GLY A 67 1.51 -1.90 -7.04
CA GLY A 67 0.11 -2.28 -6.78
C GLY A 67 -0.66 -2.68 -8.05
N THR A 68 -0.18 -2.28 -9.22
CA THR A 68 -0.60 -2.81 -10.52
C THR A 68 0.65 -3.29 -11.25
N ASN A 69 1.23 -4.40 -10.78
CA ASN A 69 2.11 -5.18 -11.63
C ASN A 69 1.31 -5.59 -12.87
N GLN A 70 1.34 -4.79 -13.93
CA GLN A 70 1.27 -5.32 -15.29
C GLN A 70 2.52 -6.18 -15.49
N PHE A 71 2.61 -7.29 -14.76
CA PHE A 71 3.25 -8.43 -15.35
C PHE A 71 2.46 -8.67 -16.62
N GLN A 72 3.13 -8.62 -17.77
CA GLN A 72 2.60 -9.18 -19.01
C GLN A 72 2.45 -10.69 -18.79
N THR A 73 1.54 -11.09 -17.91
CA THR A 73 0.96 -12.41 -17.98
C THR A 73 0.33 -12.41 -19.36
N GLY A 74 0.71 -13.35 -20.24
CA GLY A 74 0.22 -13.42 -21.63
C GLY A 74 -1.31 -13.58 -21.78
N PHE A 75 -2.08 -13.25 -20.74
CA PHE A 75 -3.51 -13.08 -20.69
C PHE A 75 -3.85 -11.62 -20.98
N THR A 76 -4.23 -11.31 -22.21
CA THR A 76 -4.64 -9.96 -22.61
C THR A 76 -5.89 -9.47 -21.88
N ASN A 77 -6.66 -10.39 -21.27
CA ASN A 77 -7.97 -10.12 -20.68
C ASN A 77 -8.03 -10.40 -19.17
N LEU A 78 -6.92 -10.77 -18.53
CA LEU A 78 -6.88 -11.03 -17.09
C LEU A 78 -5.94 -10.04 -16.42
N GLN A 79 -6.47 -9.32 -15.44
CA GLN A 79 -5.68 -8.52 -14.54
C GLN A 79 -5.63 -9.22 -13.18
N PHE A 80 -4.45 -9.26 -12.58
CA PHE A 80 -4.25 -9.81 -11.25
C PHE A 80 -4.16 -8.68 -10.20
N PRO A 81 -4.68 -8.89 -8.98
CA PRO A 81 -5.41 -10.08 -8.54
C PRO A 81 -6.81 -10.17 -9.15
N LEU A 82 -7.27 -11.40 -9.39
CA LEU A 82 -8.62 -11.68 -9.89
C LEU A 82 -9.64 -11.22 -8.86
N LEU A 83 -10.72 -10.64 -9.36
CA LEU A 83 -11.76 -9.97 -8.60
C LEU A 83 -13.05 -10.80 -8.55
N THR A 84 -13.39 -11.50 -9.63
CA THR A 84 -14.66 -12.22 -9.79
C THR A 84 -14.47 -13.71 -10.05
N GLU A 85 -15.55 -14.48 -9.93
CA GLU A 85 -15.52 -15.92 -10.29
C GLU A 85 -15.37 -16.10 -11.81
N ASP A 86 -15.95 -15.22 -12.63
CA ASP A 86 -15.84 -15.26 -14.08
C ASP A 86 -14.38 -15.10 -14.55
N GLU A 87 -13.60 -14.25 -13.87
CA GLU A 87 -12.16 -14.11 -14.13
C GLU A 87 -11.37 -15.37 -13.75
N VAL A 88 -11.80 -16.11 -12.72
CA VAL A 88 -11.22 -17.43 -12.39
C VAL A 88 -11.55 -18.44 -13.48
N GLU A 89 -12.78 -18.45 -14.00
CA GLU A 89 -13.19 -19.34 -15.09
C GLU A 89 -12.46 -19.00 -16.39
N LEU A 90 -12.23 -17.71 -16.67
CA LEU A 90 -11.41 -17.27 -17.79
C LEU A 90 -9.94 -17.68 -17.63
N LEU A 91 -9.39 -17.64 -16.40
CA LEU A 91 -8.06 -18.18 -16.13
C LEU A 91 -8.01 -19.68 -16.39
N GLU A 92 -8.97 -20.45 -15.87
CA GLU A 92 -9.08 -21.90 -16.06
C GLU A 92 -9.16 -22.31 -17.54
N ALA A 93 -9.95 -21.57 -18.33
CA ALA A 93 -10.05 -21.78 -19.77
C ALA A 93 -8.73 -21.41 -20.47
N SER A 94 -8.10 -20.30 -20.07
CA SER A 94 -6.89 -19.81 -20.72
C SER A 94 -5.69 -20.73 -20.51
N ILE A 95 -5.51 -21.32 -19.34
CA ILE A 95 -4.39 -22.24 -19.06
C ILE A 95 -4.52 -23.62 -19.71
N VAL A 96 -5.62 -23.88 -20.42
CA VAL A 96 -5.71 -25.06 -21.31
C VAL A 96 -4.81 -24.89 -22.52
N GLN A 97 -4.65 -23.66 -23.02
CA GLN A 97 -3.75 -23.35 -24.12
C GLN A 97 -2.29 -23.36 -23.64
N GLU A 98 -1.43 -24.09 -24.34
CA GLU A 98 -0.01 -24.28 -23.98
C GLU A 98 0.76 -22.97 -23.79
N SER A 99 0.73 -22.05 -24.75
CA SER A 99 1.45 -20.77 -24.66
C SER A 99 1.02 -19.92 -23.45
N ARG A 100 -0.28 -19.94 -23.11
CA ARG A 100 -0.83 -19.22 -21.96
C ARG A 100 -0.49 -19.92 -20.65
N ARG A 101 -0.53 -21.26 -20.63
CA ARG A 101 -0.08 -22.06 -19.50
C ARG A 101 1.38 -21.79 -19.21
N ASP A 102 2.24 -21.75 -20.21
CA ASP A 102 3.68 -21.51 -20.02
C ASP A 102 3.93 -20.07 -19.52
N SER A 103 3.16 -19.09 -20.02
CA SER A 103 3.16 -17.73 -19.49
C SER A 103 2.73 -17.67 -18.02
N PHE A 104 1.69 -18.43 -17.65
CA PHE A 104 1.26 -18.57 -16.25
C PHE A 104 2.33 -19.21 -15.38
N MET A 105 2.98 -20.26 -15.88
CA MET A 105 4.05 -20.94 -15.14
C MET A 105 5.25 -20.03 -14.94
N SER A 106 5.63 -19.23 -15.95
CA SER A 106 6.65 -18.19 -15.81
C SER A 106 6.28 -17.16 -14.74
N PHE A 107 5.03 -16.73 -14.73
CA PHE A 107 4.49 -15.86 -13.66
C PHE A 107 4.59 -16.52 -12.28
N VAL A 108 4.16 -17.78 -12.14
CA VAL A 108 4.23 -18.54 -10.89
C VAL A 108 5.68 -18.67 -10.42
N THR A 109 6.61 -19.09 -11.28
CA THR A 109 8.02 -19.31 -10.94
C THR A 109 8.69 -18.04 -10.43
N ARG A 110 8.37 -16.87 -11.00
CA ARG A 110 8.91 -15.60 -10.51
C ARG A 110 8.40 -15.22 -9.12
N LEU A 111 7.24 -15.71 -8.71
CA LEU A 111 6.67 -15.49 -7.38
C LEU A 111 7.12 -16.53 -6.35
N MET A 112 7.94 -17.51 -6.75
CA MET A 112 8.46 -18.52 -5.85
C MET A 112 9.57 -17.93 -4.97
N TYR A 113 9.55 -18.33 -3.70
CA TYR A 113 10.57 -18.04 -2.70
C TYR A 113 11.20 -19.36 -2.24
N GLU A 114 12.25 -19.28 -1.42
CA GLU A 114 12.93 -20.47 -0.88
C GLU A 114 11.99 -21.39 -0.07
N ASP A 115 10.97 -20.81 0.60
CA ASP A 115 9.99 -21.56 1.39
C ASP A 115 8.69 -21.81 0.60
N CYS A 116 8.29 -23.08 0.47
CA CYS A 116 7.06 -23.46 -0.22
C CYS A 116 5.79 -22.94 0.46
N LYS A 117 5.78 -22.89 1.80
CA LYS A 117 4.60 -22.46 2.54
C LYS A 117 4.32 -20.99 2.26
N THR A 118 5.36 -20.17 2.33
CA THR A 118 5.32 -18.74 2.01
C THR A 118 5.01 -18.52 0.54
N SER A 119 5.68 -19.24 -0.36
CA SER A 119 5.43 -19.16 -1.81
C SER A 119 3.97 -19.44 -2.16
N MET A 120 3.38 -20.52 -1.62
CA MET A 120 1.98 -20.85 -1.85
C MET A 120 1.04 -19.71 -1.41
N LYS A 121 1.23 -19.18 -0.21
CA LYS A 121 0.42 -18.06 0.30
C LYS A 121 0.60 -16.81 -0.56
N TYR A 122 1.84 -16.52 -0.95
CA TYR A 122 2.18 -15.35 -1.75
C TYR A 122 1.55 -15.43 -3.13
N ILE A 123 1.77 -16.52 -3.87
CA ILE A 123 1.20 -16.75 -5.20
C ILE A 123 -0.33 -16.64 -5.15
N LEU A 124 -1.00 -17.27 -4.16
CA LEU A 124 -2.45 -17.15 -4.01
C LEU A 124 -2.91 -15.72 -3.72
N GLY A 125 -2.13 -14.94 -2.96
CA GLY A 125 -2.41 -13.52 -2.70
C GLY A 125 -2.22 -12.62 -3.92
N TYR A 126 -1.38 -13.01 -4.88
CA TYR A 126 -1.28 -12.33 -6.17
C TYR A 126 -2.39 -12.72 -7.14
N ILE A 127 -2.89 -13.95 -7.05
CA ILE A 127 -3.92 -14.45 -7.95
C ILE A 127 -5.32 -14.04 -7.49
N LEU A 128 -5.60 -14.09 -6.19
CA LEU A 128 -6.95 -13.92 -5.66
C LEU A 128 -7.00 -12.70 -4.73
N GLN A 129 -7.93 -11.78 -5.00
CA GLN A 129 -8.21 -10.73 -4.04
C GLN A 129 -8.90 -11.32 -2.80
N PRO A 130 -8.82 -10.67 -1.62
CA PRO A 130 -9.40 -11.20 -0.38
C PRO A 130 -10.89 -11.56 -0.49
N GLU A 131 -11.68 -10.70 -1.14
CA GLU A 131 -13.12 -10.83 -1.32
C GLU A 131 -13.48 -12.07 -2.14
N LEU A 132 -12.72 -12.33 -3.22
CA LEU A 132 -12.87 -13.52 -4.04
C LEU A 132 -12.37 -14.77 -3.31
N ALA A 133 -11.21 -14.68 -2.64
CA ALA A 133 -10.62 -15.79 -1.89
C ALA A 133 -11.59 -16.35 -0.83
N MET A 134 -12.45 -15.51 -0.25
CA MET A 134 -13.45 -15.95 0.72
C MET A 134 -14.50 -16.92 0.17
N LYS A 135 -14.72 -16.96 -1.15
CA LYS A 135 -15.63 -17.90 -1.83
C LYS A 135 -15.06 -19.31 -1.95
N PHE A 136 -13.79 -19.49 -1.61
CA PHE A 136 -13.08 -20.76 -1.70
C PHE A 136 -12.76 -21.34 -0.32
N THR A 137 -12.57 -22.65 -0.30
CA THR A 137 -11.82 -23.35 0.75
C THR A 137 -10.91 -24.38 0.09
N LEU A 138 -10.08 -25.07 0.89
CA LEU A 138 -9.27 -26.16 0.36
C LEU A 138 -10.16 -27.25 -0.25
N PHE A 139 -11.07 -27.84 0.53
CA PHE A 139 -11.87 -29.00 0.10
C PHE A 139 -13.28 -28.67 -0.39
N GLY A 140 -13.67 -27.39 -0.39
CA GLY A 140 -15.05 -26.97 -0.62
C GLY A 140 -15.93 -27.13 0.62
N THR A 141 -17.11 -26.53 0.59
CA THR A 141 -18.22 -26.72 1.53
C THR A 141 -19.54 -26.65 0.76
N ALA A 142 -20.69 -26.75 1.43
CA ALA A 142 -22.00 -26.57 0.78
C ALA A 142 -22.19 -25.19 0.09
N TYR A 143 -21.40 -24.18 0.48
CA TYR A 143 -21.56 -22.79 0.02
C TYR A 143 -20.23 -22.16 -0.46
N LYS A 144 -19.14 -22.94 -0.52
CA LYS A 144 -17.82 -22.48 -0.99
C LYS A 144 -17.21 -23.50 -1.94
N ARG A 145 -16.59 -23.01 -3.00
CA ARG A 145 -15.94 -23.87 -3.99
C ARG A 145 -14.63 -24.44 -3.44
N SER A 146 -14.28 -25.65 -3.85
CA SER A 146 -12.97 -26.24 -3.55
C SER A 146 -11.92 -25.65 -4.49
N ILE A 147 -10.83 -25.11 -3.97
CA ILE A 147 -9.72 -24.66 -4.83
C ILE A 147 -8.98 -25.85 -5.47
N LEU A 148 -9.08 -27.05 -4.90
CA LEU A 148 -8.44 -28.27 -5.45
C LEU A 148 -8.98 -28.68 -6.81
N THR A 149 -10.20 -28.26 -7.18
CA THR A 149 -10.81 -28.58 -8.47
C THR A 149 -10.28 -27.72 -9.61
N TYR A 150 -9.56 -26.63 -9.30
CA TYR A 150 -9.07 -25.67 -10.29
C TYR A 150 -7.69 -26.09 -10.83
N LYS A 151 -7.55 -26.07 -12.15
CA LYS A 151 -6.31 -26.38 -12.87
C LYS A 151 -5.20 -25.39 -12.53
N PHE A 152 -5.48 -24.10 -12.35
CA PHE A 152 -4.44 -23.10 -12.03
C PHE A 152 -3.78 -23.45 -10.69
N TYR A 153 -4.59 -23.89 -9.72
CA TYR A 153 -4.10 -24.32 -8.41
C TYR A 153 -3.24 -25.59 -8.51
N ARG A 154 -3.68 -26.56 -9.31
CA ARG A 154 -2.89 -27.77 -9.60
C ARG A 154 -1.55 -27.42 -10.25
N SER A 155 -1.54 -26.49 -11.20
CA SER A 155 -0.32 -26.01 -11.86
C SER A 155 0.66 -25.36 -10.88
N ILE A 156 0.16 -24.52 -9.95
CA ILE A 156 0.98 -23.93 -8.88
C ILE A 156 1.61 -25.02 -8.01
N ARG A 157 0.80 -25.97 -7.53
CA ARG A 157 1.30 -27.09 -6.71
C ARG A 157 2.38 -27.89 -7.44
N ASN A 158 2.17 -28.17 -8.72
CA ASN A 158 3.14 -28.91 -9.52
C ASN A 158 4.44 -28.11 -9.71
N ALA A 159 4.36 -26.80 -9.91
CA ALA A 159 5.54 -25.91 -9.99
C ALA A 159 6.36 -25.96 -8.70
N LEU A 160 5.69 -25.75 -7.56
CA LEU A 160 6.32 -25.78 -6.25
C LEU A 160 6.90 -27.15 -5.91
N THR A 161 6.24 -28.23 -6.36
CA THR A 161 6.71 -29.60 -6.13
C THR A 161 7.99 -29.86 -6.91
N LYS A 162 8.04 -29.47 -8.19
CA LYS A 162 9.23 -29.62 -9.03
C LYS A 162 10.43 -28.85 -8.48
N PHE A 163 10.19 -27.69 -7.88
CA PHE A 163 11.27 -26.88 -7.28
C PHE A 163 11.85 -27.51 -6.01
N LEU A 164 11.06 -28.26 -5.24
CA LEU A 164 11.46 -28.81 -3.94
C LEU A 164 11.51 -30.34 -3.89
N SER A 165 11.35 -31.01 -5.04
CA SER A 165 11.35 -32.47 -5.11
C SER A 165 12.71 -33.08 -4.72
N SER A 166 13.79 -32.29 -4.76
CA SER A 166 15.11 -32.70 -4.31
C SER A 166 15.28 -32.69 -2.78
N THR A 167 14.43 -31.95 -2.05
CA THR A 167 14.61 -31.72 -0.61
C THR A 167 13.50 -32.32 0.25
N MET A 168 12.33 -32.60 -0.33
CA MET A 168 11.13 -33.03 0.41
C MET A 168 10.41 -34.18 -0.30
N THR A 169 9.81 -35.08 0.50
CA THR A 169 8.93 -36.13 -0.03
C THR A 169 7.58 -35.54 -0.46
N GLU A 170 6.96 -36.14 -1.47
CA GLU A 170 5.66 -35.71 -1.99
C GLU A 170 4.59 -35.61 -0.89
N LYS A 171 4.53 -36.60 0.01
CA LYS A 171 3.58 -36.61 1.14
C LYS A 171 3.75 -35.40 2.05
N SER A 172 5.00 -34.99 2.32
CA SER A 172 5.30 -33.80 3.12
C SER A 172 4.87 -32.53 2.39
N LEU A 173 5.16 -32.43 1.09
CA LEU A 173 4.76 -31.29 0.26
C LEU A 173 3.24 -31.12 0.20
N VAL A 174 2.49 -32.21 0.00
CA VAL A 174 1.02 -32.19 0.01
C VAL A 174 0.48 -31.61 1.32
N ARG A 175 1.04 -32.02 2.46
CA ARG A 175 0.64 -31.50 3.78
C ARG A 175 0.99 -30.02 3.95
N ILE A 176 2.18 -29.61 3.52
CA ILE A 176 2.63 -28.21 3.59
C ILE A 176 1.74 -27.32 2.74
N TYR A 177 1.45 -27.70 1.48
CA TYR A 177 0.56 -26.94 0.61
C TYR A 177 -0.86 -26.85 1.16
N GLY A 178 -1.41 -27.96 1.68
CA GLY A 178 -2.73 -27.94 2.32
C GLY A 178 -2.79 -26.95 3.48
N ALA A 179 -1.81 -27.00 4.38
CA ALA A 179 -1.71 -26.08 5.52
C ALA A 179 -1.49 -24.62 5.07
N ALA A 180 -0.66 -24.38 4.05
CA ALA A 180 -0.41 -23.05 3.52
C ALA A 180 -1.67 -22.44 2.88
N THR A 181 -2.37 -23.20 2.05
CA THR A 181 -3.62 -22.78 1.38
C THR A 181 -4.74 -22.54 2.38
N GLN A 182 -4.92 -23.41 3.38
CA GLN A 182 -5.89 -23.17 4.46
C GLN A 182 -5.54 -21.91 5.26
N GLY A 183 -4.26 -21.75 5.62
CA GLY A 183 -3.77 -20.56 6.30
C GLY A 183 -4.04 -19.29 5.50
N PHE A 184 -3.82 -19.31 4.18
CA PHE A 184 -4.15 -18.18 3.29
C PHE A 184 -5.63 -17.79 3.38
N PHE A 185 -6.55 -18.74 3.27
CA PHE A 185 -7.98 -18.43 3.36
C PHE A 185 -8.40 -17.90 4.74
N HIS A 186 -7.78 -18.42 5.80
CA HIS A 186 -7.96 -17.90 7.15
C HIS A 186 -7.48 -16.44 7.24
N ASP A 187 -6.28 -16.16 6.74
CA ASP A 187 -5.68 -14.83 6.74
C ASP A 187 -6.56 -13.82 5.95
N MET A 188 -7.13 -14.24 4.81
CA MET A 188 -8.03 -13.40 4.01
C MET A 188 -9.34 -13.08 4.74
N LYS A 189 -9.92 -14.06 5.43
CA LYS A 189 -11.11 -13.86 6.25
C LYS A 189 -10.82 -12.85 7.38
N ASP A 190 -9.72 -13.03 8.10
CA ASP A 190 -9.31 -12.12 9.17
C ASP A 190 -9.05 -10.71 8.65
N LYS A 191 -8.41 -10.60 7.47
CA LYS A 191 -8.16 -9.32 6.81
C LYS A 191 -9.45 -8.57 6.51
N LEU A 192 -10.47 -9.28 6.02
CA LEU A 192 -11.78 -8.68 5.73
C LEU A 192 -12.54 -8.31 7.00
N ASN A 193 -12.52 -9.15 8.02
CA ASN A 193 -13.13 -8.83 9.31
C ASN A 193 -12.51 -7.56 9.91
N LYS A 194 -11.18 -7.45 9.88
CA LYS A 194 -10.46 -6.25 10.32
C LYS A 194 -10.79 -5.01 9.47
N ARG A 195 -11.08 -5.16 8.17
CA ARG A 195 -11.53 -4.03 7.32
C ARG A 195 -12.93 -3.56 7.74
N TYR A 196 -13.85 -4.51 7.99
CA TYR A 196 -15.21 -4.21 8.42
C TYR A 196 -15.25 -3.47 9.76
N VAL A 197 -14.51 -3.98 10.77
CA VAL A 197 -14.42 -3.34 12.09
C VAL A 197 -13.92 -1.89 11.98
N ARG A 198 -12.83 -1.67 11.23
CA ARG A 198 -12.29 -0.31 11.00
C ARG A 198 -13.29 0.61 10.29
N HIS A 199 -14.07 0.08 9.35
CA HIS A 199 -15.11 0.85 8.68
C HIS A 199 -16.20 1.30 9.66
N LEU A 200 -16.69 0.42 10.52
CA LEU A 200 -17.69 0.77 11.54
C LEU A 200 -17.16 1.81 12.53
N GLU A 201 -15.93 1.64 13.02
CA GLU A 201 -15.30 2.62 13.91
C GLU A 201 -15.16 3.99 13.26
N SER A 202 -14.77 4.04 11.98
CA SER A 202 -14.66 5.30 11.24
C SER A 202 -16.01 6.00 11.08
N LYS A 203 -17.07 5.23 10.80
CA LYS A 203 -18.43 5.75 10.66
C LYS A 203 -18.93 6.33 11.98
N ASN A 204 -18.77 5.60 13.09
CA ASN A 204 -19.19 6.07 14.41
C ASN A 204 -18.46 7.34 14.86
N LYS A 205 -17.15 7.45 14.61
CA LYS A 205 -16.38 8.68 14.89
C LYS A 205 -16.88 9.87 14.07
N SER A 206 -17.21 9.68 12.79
CA SER A 206 -17.76 10.74 11.95
C SER A 206 -19.15 11.20 12.40
N THR A 207 -20.01 10.28 12.85
CA THR A 207 -21.35 10.61 13.37
C THR A 207 -21.29 11.39 14.69
N LEU A 208 -20.39 11.00 15.60
CA LEU A 208 -20.14 11.74 16.85
C LEU A 208 -19.63 13.17 16.57
N ALA A 209 -18.68 13.33 15.64
CA ALA A 209 -18.18 14.66 15.25
C ALA A 209 -19.28 15.53 14.61
N SER A 210 -20.20 14.94 13.86
CA SER A 210 -21.32 15.65 13.23
C SER A 210 -22.37 16.09 14.26
N ALA A 211 -22.63 15.28 15.29
CA ALA A 211 -23.62 15.58 16.32
C ALA A 211 -23.13 16.68 17.29
N SER A 212 -21.83 16.74 17.59
CA SER A 212 -21.26 17.79 18.44
C SER A 212 -21.30 19.20 17.81
N VAL A 213 -21.34 19.31 16.48
CA VAL A 213 -21.41 20.61 15.77
C VAL A 213 -22.81 21.21 15.79
N VAL A 214 -23.86 20.40 15.99
CA VAL A 214 -25.26 20.88 15.97
C VAL A 214 -25.68 21.49 17.32
N VAL A 215 -24.97 21.21 18.41
CA VAL A 215 -25.35 21.65 19.77
C VAL A 215 -24.81 23.06 20.13
N GLU A 216 -23.85 23.61 19.38
CA GLU A 216 -23.30 24.97 19.65
C GLU A 216 -24.05 26.10 18.91
N GLY A 217 -25.20 25.83 18.27
CA GLY A 217 -25.91 26.78 17.41
C GLY A 217 -27.27 27.30 17.91
N SER A 218 -27.66 27.03 19.16
CA SER A 218 -28.97 27.43 19.67
C SER A 218 -28.90 28.10 21.05
N ASP A 219 -28.19 29.22 21.13
CA ASP A 219 -28.44 30.20 22.19
C ASP A 219 -29.02 31.46 21.51
N TYR A 220 -30.33 31.62 21.70
CA TYR A 220 -31.07 32.87 21.53
C TYR A 220 -30.86 33.77 22.75
#